data_AF-A0A1I5E1T0-F1
#
_entry.id   AF-A0A1I5E1T0-F1
#
_cell.length_a   1.000
_cell.length_b   1.000
_cell.length_c   1.000
_cell.angle_alpha   90.00
_cell.angle_beta   90.00
_cell.angle_gamma   90.00
#
_symmetry.space_group_name_H-M   'P 1'
#
loop_
_entity.id
_entity.type
_entity.pdbx_description
1 polymer ?
#
loop_
_entity_poly.entity_id
_entity_poly.type
_entity_poly.pdbx_seq_one_letter_code
_entity_poly.pdbx_strand_id
1 'polypeptide(L)'
;MSYTGPLTMDERLFIHCYYTTLSRREIAEYLQIPFWTVKTYLDRSNLRLTKQQIAAKNSRIHQLKNNSAQFDAFILANYDKIPAKRIGSIIGKTGGFVTDRYKFLNLVVPAEIKEKFKADSLIKKGSVPPNKGKKLSAEMRAKLEPTFFKKGNVPINTVPIGTERITDDGYIEIKVDNVPMVKNWKLKHRIVWEQHNGAIPKGYNVQFKDGNTQNVVIDNLYIISRSDQLKKNGYTPEALAKRFLNLTQVEVDYMKSQNPALLNLVQKHYLLKREIKQHENK
;
A
#
# COMPACT_ATOMS: atom_id res chain seq x y z
N MET A 1 -32.31 9.61 23.35
CA MET A 1 -31.71 10.86 23.82
C MET A 1 -30.45 11.11 23.01
N SER A 2 -30.36 12.23 22.29
CA SER A 2 -29.17 12.58 21.51
C SER A 2 -28.11 13.14 22.46
N TYR A 3 -27.13 12.33 22.81
CA TYR A 3 -25.97 12.76 23.60
C TYR A 3 -25.21 13.88 22.88
N THR A 4 -25.16 15.07 23.48
CA THR A 4 -24.51 16.27 22.92
C THR A 4 -23.64 16.95 23.97
N GLY A 5 -22.57 16.26 24.41
CA GLY A 5 -21.60 16.80 25.37
C GLY A 5 -20.25 16.07 25.33
N PRO A 6 -19.19 16.62 25.96
CA PRO A 6 -17.94 15.90 26.18
C PRO A 6 -18.13 14.75 27.18
N LEU A 7 -17.34 13.67 27.04
CA LEU A 7 -17.39 12.51 27.93
C LEU A 7 -17.27 12.93 29.40
N THR A 8 -18.20 12.47 30.25
CA THR A 8 -18.14 12.67 31.69
C THR A 8 -16.97 11.90 32.30
N MET A 9 -16.62 12.17 33.56
CA MET A 9 -15.53 11.46 34.22
C MET A 9 -15.80 9.95 34.32
N ASP A 10 -17.03 9.58 34.66
CA ASP A 10 -17.45 8.19 34.82
C ASP A 10 -17.44 7.44 33.48
N GLU A 11 -17.89 8.08 32.39
CA GLU A 11 -17.83 7.52 31.05
C GLU A 11 -16.39 7.27 30.60
N ARG A 12 -15.47 8.21 30.90
CA ARG A 12 -14.04 8.03 30.62
C ARG A 12 -13.47 6.88 31.44
N LEU A 13 -13.75 6.83 32.74
CA LEU A 13 -13.26 5.77 33.63
C LEU A 13 -13.72 4.39 33.14
N PHE A 14 -14.99 4.28 32.76
CA PHE A 14 -15.53 3.05 32.17
C PHE A 14 -14.80 2.65 30.89
N ILE A 15 -14.56 3.59 29.98
CA ILE A 15 -13.79 3.32 28.76
C ILE A 15 -12.36 2.83 29.10
N HIS A 16 -11.68 3.46 30.06
CA HIS A 16 -10.32 3.06 30.48
C HIS A 16 -10.27 1.66 31.10
N CYS A 17 -11.29 1.28 31.88
CA CYS A 17 -11.35 -0.04 32.49
C CYS A 17 -11.66 -1.15 31.47
N TYR A 18 -12.47 -0.87 30.44
CA TYR A 18 -13.06 -1.91 29.58
C TYR A 18 -12.65 -1.86 28.10
N TYR A 19 -11.79 -0.94 27.65
CA TYR A 19 -11.40 -0.85 26.22
C TYR A 19 -10.70 -2.11 25.65
N THR A 20 -10.10 -2.94 26.52
CA THR A 20 -9.45 -4.20 26.16
C THR A 20 -10.46 -5.33 25.99
N THR A 21 -11.47 -5.39 26.85
CA THR A 21 -12.44 -6.50 26.93
C THR A 21 -13.64 -6.29 26.03
N LEU A 22 -14.21 -5.09 26.02
CA LEU A 22 -15.40 -4.74 25.23
C LEU A 22 -15.02 -4.09 23.88
N SER A 23 -15.83 -4.29 22.85
CA SER A 23 -15.70 -3.59 21.58
C SER A 23 -16.13 -2.12 21.71
N ARG A 24 -15.62 -1.27 20.83
CA ARG A 24 -16.00 0.16 20.77
C ARG A 24 -17.51 0.35 20.61
N ARG A 25 -18.22 -0.63 20.02
CA ARG A 25 -19.67 -0.62 19.87
C ARG A 25 -20.38 -1.02 21.15
N GLU A 26 -19.95 -2.11 21.79
CA GLU A 26 -20.52 -2.55 23.08
C GLU A 26 -20.35 -1.49 24.18
N ILE A 27 -19.19 -0.80 24.21
CA ILE A 27 -18.96 0.32 25.13
C ILE A 27 -19.92 1.48 24.84
N ALA A 28 -20.14 1.80 23.56
CA ALA A 28 -21.06 2.85 23.14
C ALA A 28 -22.51 2.52 23.48
N GLU A 29 -22.92 1.26 23.29
CA GLU A 29 -24.25 0.75 23.64
C GLU A 29 -24.48 0.79 25.15
N TYR A 30 -23.50 0.31 25.95
CA TYR A 30 -23.60 0.30 27.41
C TYR A 30 -23.73 1.71 28.01
N LEU A 31 -22.89 2.64 27.54
CA LEU A 31 -22.91 4.03 27.98
C LEU A 31 -24.02 4.85 27.31
N GLN A 32 -24.76 4.28 26.35
CA GLN A 32 -25.79 4.95 25.55
C GLN A 32 -25.28 6.22 24.84
N ILE A 33 -24.01 6.21 24.43
CA ILE A 33 -23.34 7.31 23.72
C ILE A 33 -23.06 6.93 22.25
N PRO A 34 -22.90 7.91 21.34
CA PRO A 34 -22.58 7.63 19.96
C PRO A 34 -21.25 6.88 19.82
N PHE A 35 -21.22 5.88 18.92
CA PHE A 35 -20.02 5.12 18.58
C PHE A 35 -18.80 6.01 18.26
N TRP A 36 -19.03 7.12 17.55
CA TRP A 36 -17.97 8.05 17.16
C TRP A 36 -17.34 8.78 18.35
N THR A 37 -18.08 8.99 19.44
CA THR A 37 -17.57 9.60 20.67
C THR A 37 -16.53 8.69 21.33
N VAL A 38 -16.86 7.40 21.50
CA VAL A 38 -15.94 6.38 22.04
C VAL A 38 -14.73 6.20 21.13
N LYS A 39 -14.95 6.10 19.81
CA LYS A 39 -13.89 5.96 18.81
C LYS A 39 -12.90 7.13 18.89
N THR A 40 -13.41 8.36 18.84
CA THR A 40 -12.58 9.57 18.83
C THR A 40 -11.79 9.71 20.12
N TYR A 41 -12.41 9.41 21.27
CA TYR A 41 -11.71 9.41 22.56
C TYR A 41 -10.58 8.39 22.62
N LEU A 42 -10.81 7.16 22.17
CA LEU A 42 -9.77 6.13 22.13
C LEU A 42 -8.66 6.44 21.13
N ASP A 43 -9.00 6.97 19.95
CA ASP A 43 -8.01 7.32 18.93
C ASP A 43 -7.13 8.52 19.35
N ARG A 44 -7.67 9.44 20.18
CA ARG A 44 -6.93 10.59 20.75
C ARG A 44 -6.21 10.29 22.07
N SER A 45 -6.57 9.21 22.75
CA SER A 45 -5.89 8.79 23.99
C SER A 45 -4.72 7.86 23.70
N ASN A 46 -3.86 7.65 24.69
CA ASN A 46 -2.76 6.69 24.61
C ASN A 46 -3.22 5.23 24.81
N LEU A 47 -4.53 4.96 24.80
CA LEU A 47 -5.12 3.64 25.00
C LEU A 47 -5.18 2.84 23.69
N ARG A 48 -4.03 2.35 23.24
CA ARG A 48 -3.92 1.54 22.01
C ARG A 48 -3.78 0.06 22.36
N LEU A 49 -4.62 -0.77 21.73
CA LEU A 49 -4.47 -2.23 21.81
C LEU A 49 -3.18 -2.65 21.10
N THR A 50 -2.46 -3.61 21.68
CA THR A 50 -1.31 -4.21 21.02
C THR A 50 -1.74 -5.00 19.79
N LYS A 51 -0.84 -5.22 18.83
CA LYS A 51 -1.11 -6.05 17.63
C LYS A 51 -1.64 -7.44 18.02
N GLN A 52 -1.13 -8.02 19.11
CA GLN A 52 -1.57 -9.31 19.65
C GLN A 52 -3.02 -9.25 20.16
N GLN A 53 -3.38 -8.22 20.92
CA GLN A 53 -4.74 -8.01 21.41
C GLN A 53 -5.75 -7.79 20.29
N ILE A 54 -5.38 -7.02 19.26
CA ILE A 54 -6.21 -6.82 18.05
C ILE A 54 -6.42 -8.15 17.31
N ALA A 55 -5.36 -8.94 17.14
CA ALA A 55 -5.44 -10.24 16.49
C ALA A 55 -6.35 -11.22 17.26
N ALA A 56 -6.23 -11.28 18.59
CA ALA A 56 -7.07 -12.11 19.44
C ALA A 56 -8.56 -11.71 19.35
N LYS A 57 -8.85 -10.40 19.36
CA LYS A 57 -10.23 -9.87 19.24
C LYS A 57 -10.85 -10.18 17.87
N ASN A 58 -10.08 -10.00 16.80
CA ASN A 58 -10.53 -10.33 15.44
C ASN A 58 -10.76 -11.85 15.26
N SER A 59 -9.91 -12.68 15.86
CA SER A 59 -10.07 -14.15 15.87
C SER A 59 -11.39 -14.57 16.53
N ARG A 60 -11.72 -14.02 17.71
CA ARG A 60 -13.00 -14.27 18.39
C ARG A 60 -14.22 -13.84 17.57
N ILE A 61 -14.19 -12.66 16.95
CA ILE A 61 -15.31 -12.18 16.10
C ILE A 61 -15.48 -13.08 14.87
N HIS A 62 -14.38 -13.55 14.28
CA HIS A 62 -14.41 -14.47 13.15
C HIS A 62 -15.01 -15.83 13.54
N GLN A 63 -14.63 -16.37 14.71
CA GLN A 63 -15.24 -17.58 15.28
C GLN A 63 -16.76 -17.44 15.47
N LEU A 64 -17.24 -16.30 16.00
CA LEU A 64 -18.66 -16.04 16.23
C LEU A 64 -19.46 -15.87 14.92
N LYS A 65 -18.88 -15.23 13.90
CA LYS A 65 -19.57 -14.99 12.61
C LYS A 65 -19.59 -16.20 11.68
N ASN A 66 -18.66 -17.14 11.84
CA ASN A 66 -18.46 -18.25 10.91
C ASN A 66 -18.94 -19.61 11.42
N ASN A 67 -19.55 -19.69 12.60
CA ASN A 67 -20.07 -20.95 13.14
C ASN A 67 -21.55 -21.14 12.81
N SER A 68 -21.82 -21.56 11.57
CA SER A 68 -22.97 -22.41 11.34
C SER A 68 -22.44 -23.81 11.03
N ALA A 69 -22.38 -24.66 12.07
CA ALA A 69 -22.07 -26.08 11.92
C ALA A 69 -23.03 -26.79 10.95
N GLN A 70 -24.17 -26.14 10.66
CA GLN A 70 -25.14 -26.52 9.64
C GLN A 70 -24.52 -26.89 8.28
N PHE A 71 -23.42 -26.24 7.88
CA PHE A 71 -22.80 -26.48 6.56
C PHE A 71 -21.62 -27.44 6.62
N ASP A 72 -21.14 -27.82 7.80
CA ASP A 72 -19.90 -28.59 7.93
C ASP A 72 -20.02 -29.98 7.32
N ALA A 73 -21.15 -30.65 7.52
CA ALA A 73 -21.40 -31.97 6.94
C ALA A 73 -21.30 -31.93 5.40
N PHE A 74 -21.87 -30.89 4.78
CA PHE A 74 -21.81 -30.70 3.33
C PHE A 74 -20.39 -30.36 2.85
N ILE A 75 -19.69 -29.51 3.59
CA ILE A 75 -18.31 -29.11 3.30
C ILE A 75 -17.38 -30.32 3.39
N LEU A 76 -17.49 -31.13 4.45
CA LEU A 76 -16.71 -32.36 4.66
C LEU A 76 -16.95 -33.42 3.57
N ALA A 77 -18.17 -33.52 3.06
CA ALA A 77 -18.49 -34.50 2.02
C ALA A 77 -17.99 -34.09 0.61
N ASN A 78 -17.66 -32.81 0.39
CA ASN A 78 -17.44 -32.23 -0.94
C ASN A 78 -16.13 -31.43 -1.12
N TYR A 79 -15.34 -31.20 -0.06
CA TYR A 79 -14.14 -30.34 -0.13
C TYR A 79 -13.07 -30.80 -1.13
N ASP A 80 -13.04 -32.10 -1.42
CA ASP A 80 -12.17 -32.81 -2.36
C ASP A 80 -12.76 -32.89 -3.78
N LYS A 81 -14.09 -32.76 -3.92
CA LYS A 81 -14.81 -32.93 -5.19
C LYS A 81 -15.12 -31.61 -5.87
N ILE A 82 -15.39 -30.56 -5.09
CA ILE A 82 -15.92 -29.29 -5.59
C ILE A 82 -15.01 -28.13 -5.13
N PRO A 83 -14.65 -27.18 -6.01
CA PRO A 83 -13.90 -25.99 -5.59
C PRO A 83 -14.67 -25.16 -4.56
N ALA A 84 -13.96 -24.61 -3.56
CA ALA A 84 -14.56 -23.84 -2.45
C ALA A 84 -15.51 -22.71 -2.90
N LYS A 85 -15.20 -22.04 -4.02
CA LYS A 85 -16.06 -21.00 -4.60
C LYS A 85 -17.42 -21.54 -5.05
N ARG A 86 -17.44 -22.75 -5.63
CA ARG A 86 -18.66 -23.41 -6.09
C ARG A 86 -19.45 -23.98 -4.91
N ILE A 87 -18.78 -24.58 -3.92
CA ILE A 87 -19.42 -24.98 -2.64
C ILE A 87 -20.11 -23.77 -2.02
N GLY A 88 -19.41 -22.63 -1.91
CA GLY A 88 -19.97 -21.38 -1.42
C GLY A 88 -21.23 -20.98 -2.17
N SER A 89 -21.18 -20.98 -3.50
CA SER A 89 -22.32 -20.64 -4.35
C SER A 89 -23.53 -21.57 -4.11
N ILE A 90 -23.30 -22.87 -3.90
CA ILE A 90 -24.36 -23.86 -3.63
C ILE A 90 -25.03 -23.61 -2.27
N ILE A 91 -24.24 -23.33 -1.23
CA ILE A 91 -24.77 -23.08 0.12
C ILE A 91 -25.26 -21.63 0.32
N GLY A 92 -25.23 -20.79 -0.73
CA GLY A 92 -25.60 -19.38 -0.65
C GLY A 92 -24.62 -18.50 0.15
N LYS A 93 -23.34 -18.90 0.20
CA LYS A 93 -22.26 -18.17 0.89
C LYS A 93 -21.11 -17.83 -0.06
N THR A 94 -20.16 -17.04 0.44
CA THR A 94 -18.94 -16.71 -0.32
C THR A 94 -17.96 -17.89 -0.32
N GLY A 95 -17.11 -17.98 -1.35
CA GLY A 95 -16.02 -18.97 -1.34
C GLY A 95 -15.04 -18.77 -0.18
N GLY A 96 -14.85 -17.52 0.27
CA GLY A 96 -14.03 -17.17 1.43
C GLY A 96 -14.53 -17.81 2.72
N PHE A 97 -15.86 -17.82 2.94
CA PHE A 97 -16.48 -18.50 4.07
C PHE A 97 -16.11 -19.99 4.11
N VAL A 98 -16.19 -20.69 2.98
CA VAL A 98 -15.83 -22.13 2.88
C VAL A 98 -14.35 -22.35 3.16
N THR A 99 -13.46 -21.50 2.62
CA THR A 99 -12.01 -21.63 2.89
C THR A 99 -11.66 -21.40 4.35
N ASP A 100 -12.41 -20.55 5.04
CA ASP A 100 -12.24 -20.33 6.47
C ASP A 100 -12.78 -21.52 7.29
N ARG A 101 -13.87 -22.16 6.85
CA ARG A 101 -14.33 -23.44 7.44
C ARG A 101 -13.30 -24.56 7.27
N TYR A 102 -12.61 -24.63 6.12
CA TYR A 102 -11.53 -25.60 5.95
C TYR A 102 -10.43 -25.42 7.00
N LYS A 103 -10.00 -24.19 7.28
CA LYS A 103 -9.02 -23.91 8.34
C LYS A 103 -9.55 -24.30 9.71
N PHE A 104 -10.81 -23.98 10.01
CA PHE A 104 -11.43 -24.32 11.29
C PHE A 104 -11.54 -25.83 11.52
N LEU A 105 -11.92 -26.58 10.48
CA LEU A 105 -12.04 -28.04 10.50
C LEU A 105 -10.70 -28.76 10.24
N ASN A 106 -9.59 -28.01 10.13
CA ASN A 106 -8.26 -28.52 9.77
C ASN A 106 -8.24 -29.37 8.47
N LEU A 107 -9.09 -29.02 7.50
CA LEU A 107 -9.15 -29.68 6.20
C LEU A 107 -8.08 -29.13 5.28
N VAL A 108 -7.26 -30.03 4.73
CA VAL A 108 -6.25 -29.70 3.73
C VAL A 108 -6.64 -30.37 2.43
N VAL A 109 -6.99 -29.58 1.41
CA VAL A 109 -7.20 -30.09 0.05
C VAL A 109 -5.84 -30.53 -0.52
N PRO A 110 -5.67 -31.80 -0.94
CA PRO A 110 -4.45 -32.31 -1.56
C PRO A 110 -4.00 -31.47 -2.76
N ALA A 111 -2.68 -31.41 -2.99
CA ALA A 111 -2.09 -30.61 -4.07
C ALA A 111 -2.58 -31.06 -5.47
N GLU A 112 -2.73 -32.38 -5.68
CA GLU A 112 -3.22 -32.96 -6.93
C GLU A 112 -4.63 -32.48 -7.28
N ILE A 113 -5.52 -32.43 -6.28
CA ILE A 113 -6.90 -31.94 -6.44
C ILE A 113 -6.91 -30.45 -6.75
N LYS A 114 -6.03 -29.67 -6.09
CA LYS A 114 -5.88 -28.24 -6.39
C LYS A 114 -5.44 -28.00 -7.83
N GLU A 115 -4.46 -28.78 -8.32
CA GLU A 115 -4.01 -28.67 -9.71
C GLU A 115 -5.09 -29.11 -10.70
N LYS A 116 -5.88 -30.15 -10.37
CA LYS A 116 -7.05 -30.54 -11.17
C LYS A 116 -8.09 -29.41 -11.27
N PHE A 117 -8.48 -28.83 -10.13
CA PHE A 117 -9.43 -27.70 -10.13
C PHE A 117 -8.91 -26.49 -10.88
N LYS A 118 -7.61 -26.23 -10.80
CA LYS A 118 -6.96 -25.17 -11.56
C LYS A 118 -7.05 -25.45 -13.06
N ALA A 119 -6.68 -26.65 -13.50
CA ALA A 119 -6.78 -27.07 -14.90
C ALA A 119 -8.21 -26.93 -15.44
N ASP A 120 -9.21 -27.35 -14.66
CA ASP A 120 -10.63 -27.25 -15.04
C ASP A 120 -11.12 -25.80 -15.14
N SER A 121 -10.56 -24.89 -14.34
CA SER A 121 -10.92 -23.47 -14.32
C SER A 121 -10.27 -22.63 -15.42
N LEU A 122 -9.23 -23.15 -16.07
CA LEU A 122 -8.52 -22.43 -17.12
C LEU A 122 -9.34 -22.37 -18.41
N ILE A 123 -9.34 -21.20 -19.04
CA ILE A 123 -9.86 -21.05 -20.39
C ILE A 123 -8.92 -21.83 -21.33
N LYS A 124 -9.44 -22.90 -21.95
CA LYS A 124 -8.67 -23.74 -22.87
C LYS A 124 -8.11 -22.90 -24.03
N LYS A 125 -6.88 -23.18 -24.44
CA LYS A 125 -6.23 -22.51 -25.59
C LYS A 125 -7.12 -22.69 -26.82
N GLY A 126 -7.41 -21.58 -27.52
CA GLY A 126 -8.30 -21.58 -28.68
C GLY A 126 -9.79 -21.40 -28.35
N SER A 127 -10.18 -21.34 -27.07
CA SER A 127 -11.56 -21.01 -26.70
C SER A 127 -11.92 -19.60 -27.16
N VAL A 128 -12.99 -19.50 -27.95
CA VAL A 128 -13.53 -18.23 -28.43
C VAL A 128 -14.60 -17.76 -27.44
N PRO A 129 -14.46 -16.56 -26.85
CA PRO A 129 -15.50 -16.01 -25.97
C PRO A 129 -16.86 -15.96 -26.69
N PRO A 130 -17.97 -16.27 -26.02
CA PRO A 130 -19.30 -16.33 -26.64
C PRO A 130 -19.76 -15.00 -27.25
N ASN A 131 -19.14 -13.89 -26.82
CA ASN A 131 -19.43 -12.53 -27.27
C ASN A 131 -18.46 -12.05 -28.36
N LYS A 132 -17.46 -12.83 -28.77
CA LYS A 132 -16.50 -12.41 -29.79
C LYS A 132 -17.24 -12.15 -31.11
N GLY A 133 -17.08 -10.95 -31.66
CA GLY A 133 -17.70 -10.53 -32.92
C GLY A 133 -19.19 -10.20 -32.85
N LYS A 134 -19.86 -10.44 -31.71
CA LYS A 134 -21.26 -10.03 -31.53
C LYS A 134 -21.31 -8.54 -31.19
N LYS A 135 -22.05 -7.77 -31.99
CA LYS A 135 -22.38 -6.38 -31.68
C LYS A 135 -23.43 -6.34 -30.57
N LEU A 136 -23.47 -5.25 -29.80
CA LEU A 136 -24.58 -5.01 -28.88
C LEU A 136 -25.89 -4.92 -29.67
N SER A 137 -26.99 -5.45 -29.10
CA SER A 137 -28.33 -5.25 -29.67
C SER A 137 -28.69 -3.77 -29.68
N ALA A 138 -29.58 -3.35 -30.58
CA ALA A 138 -30.01 -1.95 -30.69
C ALA A 138 -30.60 -1.43 -29.37
N GLU A 139 -31.41 -2.25 -28.69
CA GLU A 139 -31.99 -1.94 -27.38
C GLU A 139 -30.92 -1.73 -26.29
N MET A 140 -29.96 -2.65 -26.17
CA MET A 140 -28.86 -2.51 -25.19
C MET A 140 -27.98 -1.32 -25.52
N ARG A 141 -27.74 -1.06 -26.82
CA ARG A 141 -26.97 0.10 -27.26
C ARG A 141 -27.67 1.40 -26.85
N ALA A 142 -28.97 1.56 -27.11
CA ALA A 142 -29.72 2.75 -26.71
C ALA A 142 -29.70 2.96 -25.18
N LYS A 143 -29.84 1.88 -24.40
CA LYS A 143 -29.76 1.95 -22.93
C LYS A 143 -28.37 2.36 -22.42
N LEU A 144 -27.30 1.97 -23.11
CA LEU A 144 -25.91 2.21 -22.71
C LEU A 144 -25.30 3.46 -23.35
N GLU A 145 -25.91 4.02 -24.39
CA GLU A 145 -25.44 5.20 -25.13
C GLU A 145 -25.08 6.39 -24.23
N PRO A 146 -25.84 6.71 -23.15
CA PRO A 146 -25.45 7.77 -22.23
C PRO A 146 -24.12 7.54 -21.48
N THR A 147 -23.66 6.28 -21.39
CA THR A 147 -22.41 5.91 -20.71
C THR A 147 -21.22 5.79 -21.66
N PHE A 148 -21.44 5.89 -22.98
CA PHE A 148 -20.36 5.82 -23.96
C PHE A 148 -19.50 7.08 -23.93
N PHE A 149 -18.19 6.88 -23.96
CA PHE A 149 -17.26 7.99 -24.17
C PHE A 149 -17.47 8.58 -25.56
N LYS A 150 -17.82 9.87 -25.61
CA LYS A 150 -17.94 10.61 -26.87
C LYS A 150 -16.56 10.74 -27.53
N LYS A 151 -16.53 10.77 -28.86
CA LYS A 151 -15.28 11.02 -29.61
C LYS A 151 -14.70 12.36 -29.17
N GLY A 152 -13.41 12.38 -28.83
CA GLY A 152 -12.73 13.57 -28.32
C GLY A 152 -12.95 13.86 -26.84
N ASN A 153 -13.60 12.96 -26.08
CA ASN A 153 -13.72 13.11 -24.64
C ASN A 153 -12.34 13.02 -23.97
N VAL A 154 -11.88 14.14 -23.43
CA VAL A 154 -10.63 14.23 -22.67
C VAL A 154 -10.97 14.14 -21.18
N PRO A 155 -10.26 13.35 -20.36
CA PRO A 155 -10.50 13.30 -18.93
C PRO A 155 -10.40 14.69 -18.30
N ILE A 156 -11.27 15.02 -17.34
CA ILE A 156 -11.34 16.34 -16.70
C ILE A 156 -10.01 16.76 -16.02
N ASN A 157 -9.22 15.78 -15.57
CA ASN A 157 -7.93 16.00 -14.93
C ASN A 157 -6.79 16.27 -15.94
N THR A 158 -7.10 16.44 -17.22
CA THR A 158 -6.09 16.72 -18.25
C THR A 158 -5.66 18.17 -18.20
N VAL A 159 -4.41 18.39 -17.83
CA VAL A 159 -3.79 19.72 -17.79
C VAL A 159 -3.13 20.08 -19.14
N PRO A 160 -2.97 21.37 -19.49
CA PRO A 160 -2.29 21.76 -20.73
C PRO A 160 -0.80 21.38 -20.74
N ILE A 161 -0.20 21.28 -21.94
CA ILE A 161 1.25 21.14 -22.10
C ILE A 161 1.92 22.39 -21.52
N GLY A 162 3.03 22.21 -20.82
CA GLY A 162 3.74 23.27 -20.10
C GLY A 162 3.32 23.43 -18.63
N THR A 163 2.26 22.79 -18.17
CA THR A 163 1.90 22.80 -16.75
C THR A 163 3.03 22.23 -15.90
N GLU A 164 3.33 22.91 -14.79
CA GLU A 164 4.31 22.48 -13.79
C GLU A 164 3.62 21.82 -12.61
N ARG A 165 4.24 20.80 -12.03
CA ARG A 165 3.82 20.18 -10.77
C ARG A 165 5.01 19.76 -9.94
N ILE A 166 4.80 19.64 -8.62
CA ILE A 166 5.79 19.14 -7.68
C ILE A 166 5.48 17.66 -7.39
N THR A 167 6.50 16.80 -7.49
CA THR A 167 6.39 15.38 -7.13
C THR A 167 6.42 15.18 -5.62
N ASP A 168 6.01 14.00 -5.14
CA ASP A 168 6.10 13.64 -3.72
C ASP A 168 7.56 13.72 -3.19
N ASP A 169 8.53 13.48 -4.09
CA ASP A 169 9.96 13.62 -3.84
C ASP A 169 10.48 15.08 -3.91
N GLY A 170 9.61 16.05 -4.16
CA GLY A 170 9.94 17.49 -4.19
C GLY A 170 10.52 18.03 -5.50
N TYR A 171 10.52 17.27 -6.60
CA TYR A 171 11.03 17.73 -7.89
C TYR A 171 9.95 18.42 -8.72
N ILE A 172 10.35 19.38 -9.55
CA ILE A 172 9.45 20.01 -10.53
C ILE A 172 9.41 19.17 -11.82
N GLU A 173 8.22 18.78 -12.24
CA GLU A 173 7.94 18.17 -13.54
C GLU A 173 7.15 19.14 -14.43
N ILE A 174 7.49 19.16 -15.72
CA ILE A 174 6.75 19.88 -16.76
C ILE A 174 6.04 18.86 -17.64
N LYS A 175 4.77 19.11 -17.94
CA LYS A 175 4.05 18.33 -18.94
C LYS A 175 4.58 18.68 -20.33
N VAL A 176 5.18 17.73 -21.03
CA VAL A 176 5.81 17.94 -22.35
C VAL A 176 4.97 17.43 -23.51
N ASP A 177 4.01 16.55 -23.27
CA ASP A 177 3.24 15.90 -24.33
C ASP A 177 1.86 15.44 -23.80
N ASN A 178 0.97 14.99 -24.69
CA ASN A 178 -0.34 14.40 -24.40
C ASN A 178 -0.38 12.88 -24.58
N VAL A 179 0.79 12.22 -24.68
CA VAL A 179 0.86 10.75 -24.72
C VAL A 179 0.41 10.12 -23.39
N PRO A 180 -0.10 8.87 -23.42
CA PRO A 180 -0.52 8.19 -22.20
C PRO A 180 0.62 7.96 -21.21
N MET A 181 0.29 8.00 -19.91
CA MET A 181 1.15 7.63 -18.78
C MET A 181 2.44 8.47 -18.67
N VAL A 182 3.42 7.99 -17.88
CA VAL A 182 4.65 8.66 -17.41
C VAL A 182 5.43 9.45 -18.48
N LYS A 183 5.30 9.11 -19.77
CA LYS A 183 6.04 9.77 -20.86
C LYS A 183 5.62 11.22 -21.11
N ASN A 184 4.46 11.65 -20.61
CA ASN A 184 3.96 13.02 -20.77
C ASN A 184 4.57 14.04 -19.80
N TRP A 185 5.23 13.60 -18.72
CA TRP A 185 5.90 14.48 -17.77
C TRP A 185 7.42 14.26 -17.83
N LYS A 186 8.17 15.35 -17.83
CA LYS A 186 9.63 15.33 -17.74
C LYS A 186 10.10 16.24 -16.61
N LEU A 187 11.18 15.84 -15.94
CA LEU A 187 11.79 16.60 -14.86
C LEU A 187 12.39 17.91 -15.41
N LYS A 188 11.98 19.05 -14.84
CA LYS A 188 12.38 20.40 -15.29
C LYS A 188 13.89 20.58 -15.31
N HIS A 189 14.59 20.11 -14.27
CA HIS A 189 16.05 20.21 -14.19
C HIS A 189 16.79 19.45 -15.30
N ARG A 190 16.23 18.35 -15.81
CA ARG A 190 16.81 17.65 -16.97
C ARG A 190 16.62 18.45 -18.25
N ILE A 191 15.43 19.04 -18.43
CA ILE A 191 15.13 19.88 -19.60
C ILE A 191 16.07 21.09 -19.63
N VAL A 192 16.20 21.82 -18.51
CA VAL A 192 17.08 22.98 -18.40
C VAL A 192 18.54 22.60 -18.66
N TRP A 193 19.00 21.47 -18.14
CA TRP A 193 20.34 20.96 -18.44
C TRP A 193 20.51 20.66 -19.94
N GLU A 194 19.55 19.94 -20.55
CA GLU A 194 19.61 19.55 -21.96
C GLU A 194 19.58 20.75 -22.90
N GLN A 195 18.88 21.82 -22.54
CA GLN A 195 18.83 23.08 -23.30
C GLN A 195 20.17 23.82 -23.32
N HIS A 196 20.93 23.79 -22.23
CA HIS A 196 22.20 24.52 -22.12
C HIS A 196 23.44 23.69 -22.49
N ASN A 197 23.49 22.43 -22.04
CA ASN A 197 24.68 21.56 -22.11
C ASN A 197 24.51 20.38 -23.07
N GLY A 198 23.33 20.20 -23.67
CA GLY A 198 23.02 19.08 -24.56
C GLY A 198 22.61 17.80 -23.82
N ALA A 199 22.52 16.70 -24.57
CA ALA A 199 21.95 15.44 -24.09
C ALA A 199 22.70 14.87 -22.87
N ILE A 200 21.96 14.39 -21.87
CA ILE A 200 22.51 13.74 -20.68
C ILE A 200 23.09 12.37 -21.09
N PRO A 201 24.40 12.10 -20.90
CA PRO A 201 24.99 10.82 -21.26
C PRO A 201 24.37 9.65 -20.50
N LYS A 202 24.35 8.48 -21.15
CA LYS A 202 23.81 7.26 -20.54
C LYS A 202 24.58 6.91 -19.26
N GLY A 203 23.86 6.69 -18.16
CA GLY A 203 24.44 6.36 -16.87
C GLY A 203 24.74 7.57 -15.98
N TYR A 204 24.43 8.78 -16.43
CA TYR A 204 24.55 10.01 -15.64
C TYR A 204 23.19 10.54 -15.20
N ASN A 205 23.20 11.34 -14.14
CA ASN A 205 22.04 12.06 -13.60
C ASN A 205 22.41 13.52 -13.36
N VAL A 206 21.42 14.40 -13.48
CA VAL A 206 21.54 15.82 -13.14
C VAL A 206 21.12 16.01 -11.68
N GLN A 207 21.93 16.72 -10.90
CA GLN A 207 21.73 16.97 -9.47
C GLN A 207 21.88 18.46 -9.15
N PHE A 208 21.39 18.85 -7.97
CA PHE A 208 21.40 20.22 -7.45
C PHE A 208 22.58 20.41 -6.48
N LYS A 209 23.34 21.50 -6.63
CA LYS A 209 24.50 21.82 -5.77
C LYS A 209 24.05 22.19 -4.35
N ASP A 210 22.97 22.96 -4.24
CA ASP A 210 22.38 23.39 -2.97
C ASP A 210 21.50 22.33 -2.29
N GLY A 211 21.16 21.25 -2.99
CA GLY A 211 20.24 20.22 -2.51
C GLY A 211 18.75 20.60 -2.57
N ASN A 212 18.42 21.80 -3.06
CA ASN A 212 17.04 22.24 -3.24
C ASN A 212 16.53 21.85 -4.64
N THR A 213 15.67 20.83 -4.70
CA THR A 213 15.11 20.25 -5.93
C THR A 213 14.17 21.19 -6.70
N GLN A 214 13.80 22.34 -6.11
CA GLN A 214 12.96 23.36 -6.73
C GLN A 214 13.78 24.53 -7.30
N ASN A 215 15.06 24.69 -6.90
CA ASN A 215 15.93 25.74 -7.41
C ASN A 215 16.57 25.32 -8.75
N VAL A 216 15.77 25.37 -9.82
CA VAL A 216 16.19 24.94 -11.16
C VAL A 216 16.86 26.08 -11.95
N VAL A 217 18.13 26.35 -11.61
CA VAL A 217 19.01 27.30 -12.33
C VAL A 217 20.22 26.54 -12.84
N ILE A 218 20.66 26.79 -14.07
CA ILE A 218 21.76 26.04 -14.71
C ILE A 218 23.03 26.03 -13.86
N ASP A 219 23.35 27.13 -13.17
CA ASP A 219 24.51 27.25 -12.28
C ASP A 219 24.41 26.38 -11.02
N ASN A 220 23.18 26.05 -10.59
CA ASN A 220 22.91 25.15 -9.48
C ASN A 220 22.87 23.67 -9.93
N LEU A 221 22.89 23.39 -11.23
CA LEU A 221 22.86 22.03 -11.75
C LEU A 221 24.27 21.51 -12.02
N TYR A 222 24.47 20.22 -11.80
CA TYR A 222 25.68 19.50 -12.22
C TYR A 222 25.32 18.07 -12.60
N ILE A 223 26.19 17.45 -13.40
CA ILE A 223 26.03 16.07 -13.81
C ILE A 223 26.94 15.15 -12.98
N ILE A 224 26.43 14.00 -12.57
CA ILE A 224 27.18 12.98 -11.83
C ILE A 224 26.85 11.59 -12.38
N SER A 225 27.84 10.70 -12.39
CA SER A 225 27.61 9.31 -12.76
C SER A 225 26.73 8.63 -11.69
N ARG A 226 25.85 7.72 -12.10
CA ARG A 226 25.00 6.95 -11.16
C ARG A 226 25.85 6.17 -10.15
N SER A 227 27.01 5.66 -10.58
CA SER A 227 27.96 4.94 -9.73
C SER A 227 28.56 5.84 -8.65
N ASP A 228 28.97 7.06 -9.00
CA ASP A 228 29.61 7.95 -8.04
C ASP A 228 28.58 8.60 -7.12
N GLN A 229 27.38 8.89 -7.63
CA GLN A 229 26.24 9.29 -6.80
C GLN A 229 25.90 8.22 -5.77
N LEU A 230 25.87 6.95 -6.16
CA LEU A 230 25.63 5.84 -5.23
C LEU A 230 26.74 5.71 -4.18
N LYS A 231 28.01 5.87 -4.56
CA LYS A 231 29.12 5.88 -3.59
C LYS A 231 28.97 7.04 -2.61
N LYS A 232 28.63 8.24 -3.09
CA LYS A 232 28.47 9.42 -2.24
C LYS A 232 27.30 9.28 -1.26
N ASN A 233 26.15 8.83 -1.74
CA ASN A 233 24.92 8.74 -0.94
C ASN A 233 24.81 7.44 -0.15
N GLY A 234 25.40 6.35 -0.61
CA GLY A 234 25.26 5.02 -0.03
C GLY A 234 26.04 4.81 1.27
N TYR A 235 27.06 5.64 1.52
CA TYR A 235 27.87 5.59 2.73
C TYR A 235 27.62 6.73 3.69
N THR A 236 26.59 7.56 3.50
CA THR A 236 26.29 8.60 4.48
C THR A 236 25.78 7.98 5.79
N PRO A 237 26.02 8.60 6.95
CA PRO A 237 25.55 8.11 8.24
C PRO A 237 24.06 7.75 8.26
N GLU A 238 23.24 8.57 7.61
CA GLU A 238 21.79 8.39 7.50
C GLU A 238 21.42 7.17 6.68
N ALA A 239 22.04 7.02 5.51
CA ALA A 239 21.76 5.92 4.61
C ALA A 239 22.11 4.58 5.26
N LEU A 240 23.25 4.55 5.97
CA LEU A 240 23.70 3.37 6.71
C LEU A 240 22.79 3.08 7.91
N ALA A 241 22.37 4.09 8.66
CA ALA A 241 21.45 3.90 9.78
C ALA A 241 20.09 3.34 9.32
N LYS A 242 19.51 3.87 8.24
CA LYS A 242 18.28 3.30 7.67
C LYS A 242 18.47 1.88 7.16
N ARG A 243 19.59 1.59 6.51
CA ARG A 243 19.84 0.28 5.88
C ARG A 243 20.16 -0.82 6.90
N PHE A 244 20.97 -0.50 7.91
CA PHE A 244 21.49 -1.49 8.85
C PHE A 244 20.75 -1.51 10.18
N LEU A 245 20.13 -0.40 10.58
CA LEU A 245 19.36 -0.28 11.81
C LEU A 245 17.84 -0.15 11.55
N ASN A 246 17.40 -0.13 10.28
CA ASN A 246 16.00 -0.02 9.88
C ASN A 246 15.28 1.23 10.45
N LEU A 247 16.03 2.31 10.70
CA LEU A 247 15.45 3.57 11.18
C LEU A 247 14.59 4.21 10.09
N THR A 248 13.50 4.84 10.51
CA THR A 248 12.66 5.71 9.67
C THR A 248 13.33 7.07 9.44
N GLN A 249 12.86 7.83 8.44
CA GLN A 249 13.36 9.19 8.19
C GLN A 249 13.21 10.09 9.42
N VAL A 250 12.07 10.02 10.11
CA VAL A 250 11.77 10.82 11.31
C VAL A 250 12.74 10.52 12.44
N GLU A 251 13.07 9.24 12.66
CA GLU A 251 14.02 8.83 13.70
C GLU A 251 15.44 9.28 13.38
N VAL A 252 15.84 9.24 12.11
CA VAL A 252 17.13 9.76 11.67
C VAL A 252 17.22 11.27 11.88
N ASP A 253 16.19 12.03 11.52
CA ASP A 253 16.16 13.49 11.70
C ASP A 253 16.18 13.87 13.20
N TYR A 254 15.48 13.10 14.03
CA TYR A 254 15.56 13.22 15.48
C TYR A 254 16.99 12.97 15.98
N MET A 255 17.62 11.86 15.58
CA MET A 255 19.01 11.55 15.97
C MET A 255 20.00 12.60 15.50
N LYS A 256 19.81 13.19 14.32
CA LYS A 256 20.61 14.32 13.86
C LYS A 256 20.51 15.53 14.80
N SER A 257 19.30 15.85 15.27
CA SER A 257 19.07 16.99 16.16
C SER A 257 19.62 16.75 17.56
N GLN A 258 19.50 15.53 18.09
CA GLN A 258 19.84 15.21 19.48
C GLN A 258 21.29 14.75 19.67
N ASN A 259 21.77 13.86 18.80
CA ASN A 259 23.10 13.29 18.92
C ASN A 259 23.66 12.79 17.58
N PRO A 260 24.20 13.68 16.74
CA PRO A 260 24.74 13.31 15.43
C PRO A 260 25.99 12.41 15.53
N ALA A 261 26.68 12.37 16.68
CA ALA A 261 27.86 11.52 16.85
C ALA A 261 27.54 10.03 16.74
N LEU A 262 26.34 9.62 17.15
CA LEU A 262 25.90 8.22 17.04
C LEU A 262 25.78 7.76 15.58
N LEU A 263 25.24 8.61 14.70
CA LEU A 263 25.16 8.31 13.27
C LEU A 263 26.57 8.17 12.66
N ASN A 264 27.50 9.05 13.05
CA ASN A 264 28.89 8.98 12.60
C ASN A 264 29.59 7.70 13.07
N LEU A 265 29.28 7.20 14.27
CA LEU A 265 29.82 5.92 14.76
C LEU A 265 29.32 4.74 13.93
N VAL A 266 28.04 4.72 13.55
CA VAL A 266 27.48 3.69 12.67
C VAL A 266 28.21 3.68 11.32
N GLN A 267 28.48 4.87 10.77
CA GLN A 267 29.24 5.01 9.53
C GLN A 267 30.67 4.47 9.69
N LYS A 268 31.40 4.89 10.72
CA LYS A 268 32.78 4.45 10.98
C LYS A 268 32.87 2.93 11.16
N HIS A 269 31.96 2.35 11.94
CA HIS A 269 31.89 0.90 12.16
C HIS A 269 31.70 0.13 10.86
N TYR A 270 30.82 0.61 9.98
CA TYR A 270 30.60 -0.01 8.68
C TYR A 270 31.83 0.08 7.77
N LEU A 271 32.46 1.26 7.68
CA LEU A 271 33.66 1.47 6.87
C LEU A 271 34.81 0.57 7.35
N LEU A 272 35.02 0.49 8.67
CA LEU A 272 36.02 -0.39 9.28
C LEU A 272 35.78 -1.87 8.92
N LYS A 273 34.54 -2.37 9.07
CA LYS A 273 34.20 -3.76 8.69
C LYS A 273 34.48 -4.05 7.23
N ARG A 274 34.24 -3.08 6.35
CA ARG A 274 34.50 -3.21 4.92
C ARG A 274 36.00 -3.25 4.63
N GLU A 275 36.80 -2.41 5.29
CA GLU A 275 38.26 -2.42 5.16
C GLU A 275 38.85 -3.75 5.60
N ILE A 276 38.45 -4.26 6.78
CA ILE A 276 38.88 -5.58 7.28
C ILE A 276 38.61 -6.67 6.23
N LYS A 277 37.38 -6.72 5.70
CA LYS A 277 37.01 -7.70 4.67
C LYS A 277 37.83 -7.54 3.38
N GLN A 278 38.21 -6.33 2.98
CA GLN A 278 39.04 -6.11 1.80
C GLN A 278 40.48 -6.61 2.00
N HIS A 279 40.99 -6.54 3.24
CA HIS A 279 42.30 -7.08 3.59
C HIS A 279 42.30 -8.62 3.70
N GLU A 280 41.21 -9.24 4.15
CA GLU A 280 41.07 -10.70 4.22
C GLU A 280 40.95 -11.39 2.86
N ASN A 281 40.49 -10.67 1.83
CA ASN A 281 40.29 -11.21 0.47
C ASN A 281 41.44 -10.85 -0.51
N LYS A 282 42.53 -10.24 -0.03
CA LYS A 282 43.77 -10.03 -0.77
C LYS A 282 44.78 -11.08 -0.38
#